data_AF-A0A521ZV88-F1
#
_entry.id   AF-A0A521ZV88-F1
#
_cell.length_a   1.000
_cell.length_b   1.000
_cell.length_c   1.000
_cell.angle_alpha   90.00
_cell.angle_beta   90.00
_cell.angle_gamma   90.00
#
_symmetry.space_group_name_H-M   'P 1'
#
loop_
_entity.id
_entity.type
_entity.pdbx_description
1 polymer ?
#
loop_
_entity_poly.entity_id
_entity_poly.type
_entity_poly.pdbx_seq_one_letter_code
_entity_poly.pdbx_strand_id
1 'polypeptide(L)'
;MTSEFEKNQFEQNLLAEKELEKINIVEEKLVDKYKKYEELKSFVIYLSAMERIFTQFRIFESTPTVIKEEIIKTETYLFSQDVALDESVFHSIRDDFSSVYLTVSQICDIAEKLLQKFGDNEDCQNFIKSLRDISLILVEAQKEHFSIDAIQERVCRSKMNALCADGDPELVVLENIYVEFKAEIEKIRNIPV
;
A
#
# COMPACT_ATOMS: atom_id res chain seq x y z
N MET A 1 10.64 7.69 35.86
CA MET A 1 10.98 7.77 34.41
C MET A 1 9.98 7.03 33.52
N THR A 2 9.13 6.15 34.06
CA THR A 2 8.15 5.38 33.26
C THR A 2 6.91 6.19 32.82
N SER A 3 6.44 7.18 33.60
CA SER A 3 5.14 7.83 33.35
C SER A 3 5.09 8.83 32.19
N GLU A 4 6.23 9.39 31.77
CA GLU A 4 6.26 10.40 30.69
C GLU A 4 6.38 9.72 29.31
N PHE A 5 7.10 8.60 29.25
CA PHE A 5 7.14 7.72 28.08
C PHE A 5 5.78 7.07 27.82
N GLU A 6 5.13 6.53 28.85
CA GLU A 6 3.80 5.93 28.74
C GLU A 6 2.74 6.96 28.32
N LYS A 7 2.84 8.21 28.80
CA LYS A 7 1.94 9.29 28.42
C LYS A 7 2.13 9.71 26.96
N ASN A 8 3.37 9.84 26.49
CA ASN A 8 3.66 10.17 25.09
C ASN A 8 3.16 9.05 24.14
N GLN A 9 3.41 7.79 24.49
CA GLN A 9 2.92 6.66 23.71
C GLN A 9 1.38 6.60 23.64
N PHE A 10 0.70 6.89 24.76
CA PHE A 10 -0.76 6.99 24.78
C PHE A 10 -1.29 8.12 23.88
N GLU A 11 -0.66 9.29 23.91
CA GLU A 11 -1.03 10.44 23.06
C GLU A 11 -0.83 10.14 21.57
N GLN A 12 0.27 9.47 21.20
CA GLN A 12 0.52 9.02 19.82
C GLN A 12 -0.51 7.98 19.36
N ASN A 13 -0.86 7.02 20.21
CA ASN A 13 -1.89 6.02 19.89
C ASN A 13 -3.25 6.67 19.67
N LEU A 14 -3.64 7.63 20.53
CA LEU A 14 -4.90 8.35 20.38
C LEU A 14 -4.93 9.20 19.10
N LEU A 15 -3.81 9.82 18.74
CA LEU A 15 -3.69 10.54 17.47
C LEU A 15 -3.83 9.59 16.28
N ALA A 16 -3.16 8.43 16.33
CA ALA A 16 -3.27 7.42 15.28
C ALA A 16 -4.71 6.93 15.12
N GLU A 17 -5.41 6.59 16.21
CA GLU A 17 -6.80 6.17 16.16
C GLU A 17 -7.70 7.22 15.49
N LYS A 18 -7.56 8.50 15.87
CA LYS A 18 -8.32 9.60 15.26
C LYS A 18 -8.04 9.75 13.76
N GLU A 19 -6.79 9.66 13.35
CA GLU A 19 -6.44 9.78 11.94
C GLU A 19 -6.92 8.55 11.13
N LEU A 20 -6.89 7.35 11.71
CA LEU A 20 -7.43 6.15 11.08
C LEU A 20 -8.95 6.21 10.94
N GLU A 21 -9.68 6.73 11.94
CA GLU A 21 -11.12 6.94 11.85
C GLU A 21 -11.49 7.88 10.69
N LYS A 22 -10.74 8.99 10.54
CA LYS A 22 -10.91 9.91 9.42
C LYS A 22 -10.70 9.22 8.06
N ILE A 23 -9.69 8.35 7.96
CA ILE A 23 -9.44 7.57 6.75
C ILE A 23 -10.62 6.63 6.45
N ASN A 24 -11.18 5.97 7.46
CA ASN A 24 -12.35 5.09 7.31
C ASN A 24 -13.56 5.83 6.76
N ILE A 25 -13.83 7.04 7.26
CA ILE A 25 -14.95 7.87 6.78
C ILE A 25 -14.79 8.20 5.29
N VAL A 26 -13.56 8.53 4.86
CA VAL A 26 -13.28 8.81 3.45
C VAL A 26 -13.39 7.53 2.59
N GLU A 27 -12.88 6.40 3.08
CA GLU A 27 -13.01 5.11 2.42
C GLU A 27 -14.48 4.75 2.21
N GLU A 28 -15.31 4.74 3.26
CA GLU A 28 -16.73 4.40 3.17
C GLU A 28 -17.47 5.28 2.16
N LYS A 29 -17.22 6.60 2.22
CA LYS A 29 -17.81 7.56 1.29
C LYS A 29 -17.45 7.28 -0.17
N LEU A 30 -16.17 7.02 -0.44
CA LEU A 30 -15.70 6.82 -1.82
C LEU A 30 -16.00 5.42 -2.33
N VAL A 31 -15.97 4.39 -1.47
CA VAL A 31 -16.45 3.05 -1.80
C VAL A 31 -17.92 3.12 -2.20
N ASP A 32 -18.78 3.82 -1.45
CA ASP A 32 -20.20 3.94 -1.81
C ASP A 32 -20.40 4.64 -3.16
N LYS A 33 -19.56 5.64 -3.48
CA LYS A 33 -19.57 6.36 -4.76
C LYS A 33 -19.15 5.47 -5.93
N TYR A 34 -18.09 4.66 -5.75
CA TYR A 34 -17.47 3.86 -6.82
C TYR A 34 -17.91 2.38 -6.85
N LYS A 35 -18.80 1.94 -5.94
CA LYS A 35 -19.26 0.54 -5.77
C LYS A 35 -19.84 -0.16 -7.00
N LYS A 36 -20.14 0.58 -8.08
CA LYS A 36 -20.71 0.00 -9.31
C LYS A 36 -19.67 -0.78 -10.12
N TYR A 37 -18.39 -0.50 -9.92
CA TYR A 37 -17.28 -1.14 -10.60
C TYR A 37 -16.34 -1.70 -9.54
N GLU A 38 -16.16 -3.03 -9.52
CA GLU A 38 -15.41 -3.70 -8.46
C GLU A 38 -13.96 -3.23 -8.42
N GLU A 39 -13.31 -3.07 -9.58
CA GLU A 39 -11.93 -2.57 -9.70
C GLU A 39 -11.76 -1.15 -9.13
N LEU A 40 -12.72 -0.26 -9.36
CA LEU A 40 -12.67 1.12 -8.83
C LEU A 40 -12.88 1.11 -7.31
N LYS A 41 -13.78 0.26 -6.82
CA LYS A 41 -13.98 0.04 -5.38
C LYS A 41 -12.71 -0.52 -4.74
N SER A 42 -12.12 -1.57 -5.30
CA SER A 42 -10.87 -2.16 -4.80
C SER A 42 -9.73 -1.17 -4.84
N PHE A 43 -9.69 -0.26 -5.83
CA PHE A 43 -8.72 0.82 -5.86
C PHE A 43 -8.92 1.83 -4.71
N VAL A 44 -10.15 2.19 -4.34
CA VAL A 44 -10.40 3.05 -3.16
C VAL A 44 -9.94 2.37 -1.88
N ILE A 45 -10.24 1.07 -1.71
CA ILE A 45 -9.81 0.27 -0.56
C ILE A 45 -8.27 0.24 -0.48
N TYR A 46 -7.62 0.06 -1.63
CA TYR A 46 -6.17 0.13 -1.75
C TYR A 46 -5.60 1.47 -1.27
N LEU A 47 -6.16 2.59 -1.76
CA LEU A 47 -5.71 3.94 -1.36
C LEU A 47 -5.87 4.17 0.14
N SER A 48 -6.98 3.72 0.71
CA SER A 48 -7.22 3.76 2.16
C SER A 48 -6.16 2.97 2.93
N ALA A 49 -5.92 1.72 2.54
CA ALA A 49 -4.94 0.86 3.20
C ALA A 49 -3.53 1.47 3.18
N MET A 50 -3.10 2.02 2.04
CA MET A 50 -1.81 2.71 1.93
C MET A 50 -1.78 3.99 2.79
N GLU A 51 -2.82 4.82 2.77
CA GLU A 51 -2.88 6.03 3.61
C GLU A 51 -2.80 5.68 5.10
N ARG A 52 -3.39 4.56 5.56
CA ARG A 52 -3.25 4.08 6.95
C ARG A 52 -1.81 3.76 7.31
N ILE A 53 -1.10 2.99 6.48
CA ILE A 53 0.32 2.63 6.70
C ILE A 53 1.18 3.90 6.80
N PHE A 54 1.04 4.81 5.82
CA PHE A 54 1.85 6.02 5.79
C PHE A 54 1.47 7.01 6.90
N THR A 55 0.23 7.02 7.36
CA THR A 55 -0.20 7.82 8.51
C THR A 55 0.42 7.31 9.81
N GLN A 56 0.34 6.01 10.05
CA GLN A 56 0.99 5.38 11.22
C GLN A 56 2.50 5.63 11.20
N PHE A 57 3.12 5.52 10.03
CA PHE A 57 4.54 5.82 9.87
C PHE A 57 4.90 7.24 10.31
N ARG A 58 4.13 8.24 9.87
CA ARG A 58 4.36 9.65 10.23
C ARG A 58 4.20 9.91 11.73
N ILE A 59 3.29 9.19 12.40
CA ILE A 59 2.99 9.38 13.83
C ILE A 59 4.03 8.68 14.71
N PHE A 60 4.42 7.45 14.36
CA PHE A 60 5.32 6.62 15.17
C PHE A 60 6.78 6.68 14.73
N GLU A 61 7.12 7.50 13.73
CA GLU A 61 8.47 7.65 13.17
C GLU A 61 9.15 6.29 12.93
N SER A 62 8.41 5.35 12.32
CA SER A 62 8.91 3.98 12.17
C SER A 62 10.14 3.91 11.26
N THR A 63 10.77 2.74 11.16
CA THR A 63 11.91 2.57 10.25
C THR A 63 11.44 2.22 8.83
N PRO A 64 12.22 2.52 7.78
CA PRO A 64 11.90 2.09 6.40
C PRO A 64 11.66 0.58 6.27
N THR A 65 12.34 -0.24 7.08
CA THR A 65 12.13 -1.69 7.13
C THR A 65 10.71 -2.04 7.59
N VAL A 66 10.21 -1.35 8.61
CA VAL A 66 8.83 -1.54 9.11
C VAL A 66 7.82 -1.16 8.04
N ILE A 67 8.01 -0.05 7.31
CA ILE A 67 7.12 0.31 6.19
C ILE A 67 7.12 -0.80 5.14
N LYS A 68 8.29 -1.28 4.73
CA LYS A 68 8.40 -2.33 3.71
C LYS A 68 7.56 -3.55 4.12
N GLU A 69 7.73 -4.01 5.35
CA GLU A 69 6.98 -5.16 5.86
C GLU A 69 5.47 -4.91 5.89
N GLU A 70 5.02 -3.74 6.35
CA GLU A 70 3.59 -3.42 6.42
C GLU A 70 2.95 -3.24 5.04
N ILE A 71 3.66 -2.63 4.07
CA ILE A 71 3.17 -2.57 2.68
C ILE A 71 3.05 -3.97 2.10
N ILE A 72 4.09 -4.81 2.25
CA ILE A 72 4.08 -6.18 1.72
C ILE A 72 2.95 -7.01 2.35
N LYS A 73 2.75 -6.92 3.68
CA LYS A 73 1.64 -7.60 4.37
C LYS A 73 0.29 -7.11 3.86
N THR A 74 0.13 -5.81 3.66
CA THR A 74 -1.12 -5.21 3.17
C THR A 74 -1.42 -5.63 1.73
N GLU A 75 -0.42 -5.62 0.84
CA GLU A 75 -0.56 -6.16 -0.53
C GLU A 75 -0.99 -7.62 -0.51
N THR A 76 -0.34 -8.44 0.32
CA THR A 76 -0.67 -9.87 0.48
C THR A 76 -2.14 -10.05 0.87
N TYR A 77 -2.59 -9.27 1.86
CA TYR A 77 -3.96 -9.31 2.33
C TYR A 77 -4.96 -8.88 1.25
N LEU A 78 -4.72 -7.75 0.58
CA LEU A 78 -5.61 -7.23 -0.46
C LEU A 78 -5.74 -8.22 -1.63
N PHE A 79 -4.63 -8.76 -2.13
CA PHE A 79 -4.67 -9.77 -3.19
C PHE A 79 -5.39 -11.05 -2.74
N SER A 80 -5.19 -11.51 -1.50
CA SER A 80 -5.86 -12.72 -1.00
C SER A 80 -7.39 -12.59 -0.91
N GLN A 81 -7.92 -11.37 -0.84
CA GLN A 81 -9.38 -11.14 -0.87
C GLN A 81 -9.95 -11.14 -2.28
N ASP A 82 -9.16 -10.68 -3.25
CA ASP A 82 -9.61 -10.51 -4.63
C ASP A 82 -9.59 -11.83 -5.43
N VAL A 83 -8.87 -12.85 -4.94
CA VAL A 83 -8.64 -14.09 -5.70
C VAL A 83 -8.89 -15.35 -4.88
N ALA A 84 -9.42 -16.38 -5.53
CA ALA A 84 -9.65 -17.70 -4.94
C ALA A 84 -8.37 -18.56 -4.91
N LEU A 85 -7.24 -17.97 -4.52
CA LEU A 85 -5.97 -18.68 -4.36
C LEU A 85 -5.72 -19.06 -2.90
N ASP A 86 -4.96 -20.14 -2.72
CA ASP A 86 -4.52 -20.56 -1.40
C ASP A 86 -3.58 -19.49 -0.82
N GLU A 87 -3.98 -18.95 0.33
CA GLU A 87 -3.23 -17.98 1.13
C GLU A 87 -1.78 -18.45 1.37
N SER A 88 -1.54 -19.77 1.43
CA SER A 88 -0.20 -20.35 1.57
C SER A 88 0.76 -20.01 0.42
N VAL A 89 0.24 -19.83 -0.80
CA VAL A 89 1.02 -19.46 -1.98
C VAL A 89 1.46 -18.00 -1.88
N PHE A 90 0.54 -17.11 -1.48
CA PHE A 90 0.85 -15.71 -1.24
C PHE A 90 1.89 -15.54 -0.13
N HIS A 91 1.77 -16.32 0.94
CA HIS A 91 2.76 -16.35 2.02
C HIS A 91 4.14 -16.81 1.52
N SER A 92 4.21 -17.86 0.70
CA SER A 92 5.49 -18.30 0.12
C SER A 92 6.13 -17.22 -0.75
N ILE A 93 5.35 -16.55 -1.61
CA ILE A 93 5.85 -15.45 -2.45
C ILE A 93 6.32 -14.28 -1.57
N ARG A 94 5.54 -13.92 -0.56
CA ARG A 94 5.85 -12.85 0.40
C ARG A 94 7.16 -13.12 1.15
N ASP A 95 7.36 -14.34 1.62
CA ASP A 95 8.54 -14.73 2.39
C ASP A 95 9.81 -14.66 1.52
N ASP A 96 9.70 -15.02 0.23
CA ASP A 96 10.77 -14.87 -0.75
C ASP A 96 11.12 -13.38 -1.00
N PHE A 97 10.16 -12.45 -0.95
CA PHE A 97 10.45 -10.99 -1.04
C PHE A 97 10.92 -10.37 0.29
N SER A 98 10.46 -10.92 1.42
CA SER A 98 10.76 -10.41 2.77
C SER A 98 12.16 -10.82 3.23
N SER A 99 12.63 -12.00 2.82
CA SER A 99 13.97 -12.54 3.15
C SER A 99 15.12 -11.83 2.42
N VAL A 100 14.82 -10.87 1.53
CA VAL A 100 15.79 -10.26 0.63
C VAL A 100 16.09 -8.83 1.03
N TYR A 101 17.38 -8.59 1.22
CA TYR A 101 17.93 -7.29 1.55
C TYR A 101 18.80 -6.78 0.39
N LEU A 102 18.35 -5.65 -0.22
CA LEU A 102 19.13 -4.42 -0.50
C LEU A 102 19.57 -4.06 -1.94
N THR A 103 19.27 -4.79 -3.00
CA THR A 103 19.62 -4.32 -4.37
C THR A 103 18.55 -4.57 -5.43
N VAL A 104 18.55 -3.69 -6.46
CA VAL A 104 17.72 -3.83 -7.66
C VAL A 104 17.90 -5.21 -8.32
N SER A 105 19.16 -5.70 -8.43
CA SER A 105 19.46 -7.00 -9.02
C SER A 105 18.77 -8.14 -8.28
N GLN A 106 18.86 -8.18 -6.95
CA GLN A 106 18.25 -9.25 -6.16
C GLN A 106 16.73 -9.24 -6.26
N ILE A 107 16.11 -8.06 -6.32
CA ILE A 107 14.66 -7.92 -6.51
C ILE A 107 14.24 -8.50 -7.87
N CYS A 108 14.96 -8.13 -8.93
CA CYS A 108 14.70 -8.65 -10.28
C CYS A 108 14.89 -10.16 -10.36
N ASP A 109 15.98 -10.70 -9.83
CA ASP A 109 16.30 -12.14 -9.87
C ASP A 109 15.22 -12.99 -9.18
N ILE A 110 14.65 -12.48 -8.09
CA ILE A 110 13.64 -13.20 -7.31
C ILE A 110 12.27 -13.09 -7.95
N ALA A 111 11.93 -11.91 -8.46
CA ALA A 111 10.72 -11.77 -9.27
C ALA A 111 10.76 -12.72 -10.48
N GLU A 112 11.90 -12.83 -11.16
CA GLU A 112 12.06 -13.76 -12.30
C GLU A 112 11.91 -15.23 -11.87
N LYS A 113 12.56 -15.65 -10.79
CA LYS A 113 12.41 -17.02 -10.25
C LYS A 113 10.96 -17.33 -9.87
N LEU A 114 10.28 -16.40 -9.23
CA LEU A 114 8.89 -16.56 -8.82
C LEU A 114 7.95 -16.59 -10.03
N LEU A 115 8.19 -15.75 -11.05
CA LEU A 115 7.45 -15.76 -12.30
C LEU A 115 7.68 -17.06 -13.09
N GLN A 116 8.87 -17.67 -13.02
CA GLN A 116 9.09 -18.99 -13.61
C GLN A 116 8.34 -20.10 -12.85
N LYS A 117 8.27 -20.00 -11.51
CA LYS A 117 7.61 -20.99 -10.65
C LYS A 117 6.08 -20.91 -10.70
N PHE A 118 5.53 -19.70 -10.77
CA PHE A 118 4.09 -19.44 -10.71
C PHE A 118 3.53 -18.81 -11.99
N GLY A 119 4.28 -18.89 -13.10
CA GLY A 119 3.97 -18.23 -14.36
C GLY A 119 2.70 -18.70 -15.06
N ASP A 120 2.13 -19.83 -14.66
CA ASP A 120 0.88 -20.32 -15.24
C ASP A 120 -0.37 -19.70 -14.59
N ASN A 121 -0.20 -18.89 -13.54
CA ASN A 121 -1.29 -18.25 -12.81
C ASN A 121 -1.17 -16.72 -12.89
N GLU A 122 -2.14 -16.08 -13.54
CA GLU A 122 -2.17 -14.64 -13.79
C GLU A 122 -2.21 -13.81 -12.49
N ASP A 123 -3.00 -14.23 -11.50
CA ASP A 123 -3.09 -13.56 -10.21
C ASP A 123 -1.75 -13.58 -9.45
N CYS A 124 -1.07 -14.73 -9.45
CA CYS A 124 0.28 -14.85 -8.91
C CYS A 124 1.27 -13.96 -9.66
N GLN A 125 1.20 -13.91 -10.99
CA GLN A 125 2.07 -13.01 -11.76
C GLN A 125 1.84 -11.54 -11.38
N ASN A 126 0.57 -11.13 -11.26
CA ASN A 126 0.19 -9.75 -10.91
C ASN A 126 0.65 -9.41 -9.49
N PHE A 127 0.51 -10.34 -8.55
CA PHE A 127 1.03 -10.17 -7.20
C PHE A 127 2.57 -10.05 -7.17
N ILE A 128 3.29 -10.92 -7.89
CA ILE A 128 4.76 -10.88 -7.97
C ILE A 128 5.24 -9.56 -8.58
N LYS A 129 4.58 -9.08 -9.64
CA LYS A 129 4.88 -7.78 -10.26
C LYS A 129 4.63 -6.64 -9.27
N SER A 130 3.51 -6.65 -8.52
CA SER A 130 3.23 -5.65 -7.50
C SER A 130 4.34 -5.59 -6.44
N LEU A 131 4.70 -6.73 -5.86
CA LEU A 131 5.76 -6.80 -4.84
C LEU A 131 7.13 -6.38 -5.37
N ARG A 132 7.46 -6.74 -6.62
CA ARG A 132 8.67 -6.29 -7.30
C ARG A 132 8.70 -4.77 -7.41
N ASP A 133 7.65 -4.16 -7.95
CA ASP A 133 7.61 -2.73 -8.23
C ASP A 133 7.67 -1.90 -6.95
N ILE A 134 6.94 -2.32 -5.90
CA ILE A 134 7.02 -1.72 -4.56
C ILE A 134 8.43 -1.84 -3.98
N SER A 135 9.05 -3.03 -4.08
CA SER A 135 10.41 -3.23 -3.57
C SER A 135 11.43 -2.34 -4.29
N LEU A 136 11.28 -2.14 -5.60
CA LEU A 136 12.13 -1.22 -6.37
C LEU A 136 11.95 0.23 -5.93
N ILE A 137 10.70 0.68 -5.72
CA ILE A 137 10.40 2.02 -5.22
C ILE A 137 11.08 2.26 -3.87
N LEU A 138 11.02 1.28 -2.96
CA LEU A 138 11.62 1.41 -1.63
C LEU A 138 13.15 1.44 -1.67
N VAL A 139 13.78 0.66 -2.55
CA VAL A 139 15.24 0.69 -2.76
C VAL A 139 15.67 2.03 -3.36
N GLU A 140 14.95 2.53 -4.36
CA GLU A 140 15.22 3.85 -4.94
C GLU A 140 15.04 4.96 -3.90
N ALA A 141 13.98 4.90 -3.11
CA ALA A 141 13.70 5.87 -2.05
C ALA A 141 14.79 5.91 -0.98
N GLN A 142 15.35 4.76 -0.61
CA GLN A 142 16.47 4.69 0.32
C GLN A 142 17.74 5.32 -0.28
N LYS A 143 18.01 5.07 -1.57
CA LYS A 143 19.20 5.56 -2.27
C LYS A 143 19.15 7.07 -2.52
N GLU A 144 17.99 7.57 -2.94
CA GLU A 144 17.77 8.96 -3.36
C GLU A 144 17.14 9.83 -2.25
N HIS A 145 16.98 9.27 -1.04
CA HIS A 145 16.43 9.94 0.14
C HIS A 145 15.06 10.60 -0.08
N PHE A 146 14.12 9.86 -0.68
CA PHE A 146 12.76 10.37 -0.90
C PHE A 146 12.02 10.64 0.41
N SER A 147 11.17 11.66 0.39
CA SER A 147 10.21 11.89 1.47
C SER A 147 9.15 10.79 1.49
N ILE A 148 8.52 10.57 2.65
CA ILE A 148 7.44 9.60 2.80
C ILE A 148 6.28 9.87 1.84
N ASP A 149 5.95 11.14 1.63
CA ASP A 149 4.88 11.52 0.70
C ASP A 149 5.24 11.15 -0.75
N ALA A 150 6.51 11.32 -1.14
CA ALA A 150 6.99 10.90 -2.46
C ALA A 150 6.99 9.37 -2.62
N ILE A 151 7.29 8.62 -1.55
CA ILE A 151 7.18 7.15 -1.56
C ILE A 151 5.72 6.74 -1.73
N GLN A 152 4.81 7.32 -0.94
CA GLN A 152 3.38 7.04 -1.02
C GLN A 152 2.82 7.32 -2.42
N GLU A 153 3.16 8.47 -3.01
CA GLU A 153 2.73 8.82 -4.37
C GLU A 153 3.20 7.79 -5.39
N ARG A 154 4.47 7.36 -5.32
CA ARG A 154 5.05 6.37 -6.24
C ARG A 154 4.38 5.00 -6.09
N VAL A 155 4.11 4.55 -4.87
CA VAL A 155 3.39 3.28 -4.62
C VAL A 155 1.98 3.34 -5.22
N CYS A 156 1.23 4.41 -4.95
CA CYS A 156 -0.12 4.58 -5.51
C CYS A 156 -0.09 4.64 -7.05
N ARG A 157 0.88 5.35 -7.64
CA ARG A 157 1.04 5.43 -9.10
C ARG A 157 1.42 4.09 -9.71
N SER A 158 2.25 3.30 -9.03
CA SER A 158 2.55 1.92 -9.46
C SER A 158 1.28 1.08 -9.54
N LYS A 159 0.39 1.16 -8.54
CA LYS A 159 -0.89 0.45 -8.57
C LYS A 159 -1.80 0.93 -9.70
N MET A 160 -1.86 2.25 -9.95
CA MET A 160 -2.65 2.79 -11.06
C MET A 160 -2.17 2.25 -12.41
N ASN A 161 -0.86 2.24 -12.64
CA ASN A 161 -0.26 1.70 -13.86
C ASN A 161 -0.53 0.20 -14.03
N ALA A 162 -0.57 -0.55 -12.92
CA ALA A 162 -0.89 -1.97 -12.95
C ALA A 162 -2.36 -2.21 -13.30
N LEU A 163 -3.29 -1.44 -12.73
CA LEU A 163 -4.72 -1.57 -12.99
C LEU A 163 -5.10 -1.14 -14.40
N CYS A 164 -4.46 -0.11 -14.96
CA CYS A 164 -4.79 0.37 -16.30
C CYS A 164 -4.03 -0.35 -17.43
N ALA A 165 -3.30 -1.43 -17.13
CA ALA A 165 -2.40 -2.08 -18.09
C ALA A 165 -3.15 -2.59 -19.34
N ASP A 166 -4.39 -3.05 -19.16
CA ASP A 166 -5.27 -3.54 -20.23
C ASP A 166 -6.19 -2.45 -20.80
N GLY A 167 -6.05 -1.20 -20.33
CA GLY A 167 -6.82 -0.04 -20.78
C GLY A 167 -8.19 0.14 -20.11
N ASP A 168 -8.60 -0.79 -19.25
CA ASP A 168 -9.82 -0.70 -18.44
C ASP A 168 -9.47 -1.11 -16.99
N PRO A 169 -9.58 -0.20 -16.01
CA PRO A 169 -10.03 1.19 -16.12
C PRO A 169 -8.99 2.12 -16.75
N GLU A 170 -9.46 3.18 -17.43
CA GLU A 170 -8.59 4.22 -17.97
C GLU A 170 -7.77 4.91 -16.87
N LEU A 171 -6.48 5.17 -17.13
CA LEU A 171 -5.59 5.83 -16.16
C LEU A 171 -6.16 7.15 -15.62
N VAL A 172 -6.79 7.95 -16.48
CA VAL A 172 -7.40 9.24 -16.08
C VAL A 172 -8.51 9.06 -15.04
N VAL A 173 -9.24 7.94 -15.07
CA VAL A 173 -10.28 7.63 -14.07
C VAL A 173 -9.63 7.34 -12.73
N LEU A 174 -8.56 6.54 -12.73
CA LEU A 174 -7.80 6.23 -11.51
C LEU A 174 -7.15 7.49 -10.91
N GLU A 175 -6.57 8.35 -11.75
CA GLU A 175 -5.99 9.63 -11.31
C GLU A 175 -7.06 10.54 -10.67
N ASN A 176 -8.26 10.60 -11.26
CA ASN A 176 -9.37 11.38 -10.70
C ASN A 176 -9.80 10.83 -9.32
N ILE A 177 -9.88 9.50 -9.17
CA ILE A 177 -10.18 8.87 -7.88
C ILE A 177 -9.09 9.20 -6.86
N TYR A 178 -7.82 9.12 -7.25
CA TYR A 178 -6.69 9.44 -6.38
C TYR A 178 -6.72 10.90 -5.90
N VAL A 179 -6.94 11.84 -6.82
CA VAL A 179 -7.05 13.28 -6.49
C VAL A 179 -8.22 13.55 -5.56
N GLU A 180 -9.39 12.96 -5.84
CA GLU A 180 -10.56 13.08 -4.96
C GLU A 180 -10.28 12.51 -3.57
N PHE A 181 -9.66 11.32 -3.50
CA PHE A 181 -9.29 10.69 -2.23
C PHE A 181 -8.39 11.60 -1.40
N LYS A 182 -7.32 12.14 -1.98
CA LYS A 182 -6.41 13.05 -1.27
C LYS A 182 -7.12 14.34 -0.82
N ALA A 183 -8.00 14.89 -1.65
CA ALA A 183 -8.76 16.09 -1.30
C ALA A 183 -9.73 15.86 -0.13
N GLU A 184 -10.41 14.71 -0.09
CA GLU A 184 -11.31 14.33 1.01
C GLU A 184 -10.55 14.06 2.31
N ILE A 185 -9.39 13.41 2.23
CA ILE A 185 -8.49 13.24 3.38
C ILE A 185 -8.05 14.60 3.94
N GLU A 186 -7.61 15.51 3.08
CA GLU A 186 -7.16 16.83 3.52
C GLU A 186 -8.31 17.63 4.15
N LYS A 187 -9.50 17.55 3.56
CA LYS A 187 -10.70 18.19 4.09
C LYS A 187 -11.05 17.69 5.48
N ILE A 188 -11.05 16.37 5.70
CA ILE A 188 -11.45 15.79 6.99
C ILE A 188 -10.38 15.98 8.07
N ARG A 189 -9.09 16.04 7.68
CA ARG A 189 -7.98 16.35 8.60
C ARG A 189 -8.10 17.75 9.20
N ASN A 190 -8.60 18.70 8.43
CA ASN A 190 -8.80 20.10 8.83
C ASN A 190 -10.06 20.32 9.70
N ILE A 191 -10.84 19.27 10.01
CA ILE A 191 -11.96 19.37 10.95
C ILE A 191 -11.40 19.23 12.38
N PRO A 192 -11.54 20.26 13.25
CA PRO A 192 -11.13 20.15 14.64
C PRO A 192 -11.98 19.08 15.36
N VAL A 193 -11.31 18.13 16.01
CA VAL A 193 -11.91 17.09 16.87
C VAL A 193 -12.05 17.62 18.29
#